data_AF-J3PJA5-F1
#
_entry.id   AF-J3PJA5-F1
#
_cell.length_a   1.000
_cell.length_b   1.000
_cell.length_c   1.000
_cell.angle_alpha   90.00
_cell.angle_beta   90.00
_cell.angle_gamma   90.00
#
_symmetry.space_group_name_H-M   'P 1'
#
loop_
_entity.id
_entity.type
_entity.pdbx_description
1 polymer ?
#
loop_
_entity_poly.entity_id
_entity_poly.type
_entity_poly.pdbx_seq_one_letter_code
_entity_poly.pdbx_strand_id
1 'polypeptide(L)'
;MPQQLLLFVGPSQRAAVASAFDLAVRMCEAIDPNKNIDAKKLSAIFQDMCQCDGAVALDISSQNSGVMISRKDRSVYIEAFELSPQNKVVMESPGRLRRQFPDVAVAVPLGKFLDNGFRENLVHTLSTLCQQLAPGTRPRVKKAGEAHDEERDTLDPMWVTEWLYSGVLGHES
;
A
#
# COMPACT_ATOMS: atom_id res chain seq x y z
N MET A 1 13.51 -31.96 -12.36
CA MET A 1 12.37 -32.28 -11.48
C MET A 1 12.04 -31.03 -10.67
N PRO A 2 10.91 -30.34 -10.90
CA PRO A 2 10.53 -29.25 -10.01
C PRO A 2 10.18 -29.85 -8.64
N GLN A 3 10.78 -29.32 -7.57
CA GLN A 3 10.41 -29.69 -6.21
C GLN A 3 8.98 -29.24 -5.94
N GLN A 4 8.10 -30.19 -5.67
CA GLN A 4 6.72 -29.90 -5.29
C GLN A 4 6.71 -29.47 -3.83
N LEU A 5 6.43 -28.19 -3.58
CA LEU A 5 6.32 -27.65 -2.23
C LEU A 5 4.99 -28.08 -1.64
N LEU A 6 5.01 -29.01 -0.68
CA LEU A 6 3.83 -29.45 0.07
C LEU A 6 3.68 -28.58 1.32
N LEU A 7 2.69 -27.70 1.33
CA LEU A 7 2.33 -26.90 2.49
C LEU A 7 1.31 -27.67 3.35
N PHE A 8 1.73 -28.09 4.54
CA PHE A 8 0.80 -28.66 5.53
C PHE A 8 0.12 -27.53 6.32
N VAL A 9 -1.21 -27.45 6.22
CA VAL A 9 -2.01 -26.43 6.92
C VAL A 9 -2.94 -27.09 7.91
N GLY A 10 -2.77 -26.80 9.20
CA GLY A 10 -3.63 -27.31 10.26
C GLY A 10 -5.08 -26.81 10.12
N PRO A 11 -6.10 -27.55 10.60
CA PRO A 11 -7.50 -27.16 10.46
C PRO A 11 -7.85 -25.73 10.91
N SER A 12 -7.25 -25.28 12.03
CA SER A 12 -7.43 -23.93 12.57
C SER A 12 -6.76 -22.82 11.75
N GLN A 13 -5.78 -23.17 10.91
CA GLN A 13 -5.01 -22.21 10.11
C GLN A 13 -5.57 -22.05 8.70
N ARG A 14 -6.44 -22.95 8.23
CA ARG A 14 -6.94 -22.97 6.85
C ARG A 14 -7.57 -21.66 6.40
N ALA A 15 -8.38 -21.04 7.25
CA ALA A 15 -9.02 -19.76 6.92
C ALA A 15 -7.97 -18.64 6.74
N ALA A 16 -7.02 -18.53 7.68
CA ALA A 16 -5.96 -17.53 7.59
C ALA A 16 -5.05 -17.74 6.37
N VAL A 17 -4.70 -18.99 6.07
CA VAL A 17 -3.89 -19.32 4.88
C VAL A 17 -4.66 -19.03 3.59
N ALA A 18 -5.96 -19.35 3.53
CA ALA A 18 -6.80 -19.00 2.38
C ALA A 18 -6.86 -17.48 2.17
N SER A 19 -7.11 -16.71 3.23
CA SER A 19 -7.12 -15.24 3.15
C SER A 19 -5.78 -14.66 2.70
N ALA A 20 -4.65 -15.19 3.19
CA ALA A 20 -3.33 -14.77 2.76
C ALA A 20 -3.02 -15.16 1.31
N PHE A 21 -3.50 -16.32 0.86
CA PHE A 21 -3.40 -16.75 -0.53
C PHE A 21 -4.21 -15.83 -1.45
N ASP A 22 -5.47 -15.54 -1.10
CA ASP A 22 -6.34 -14.64 -1.87
C ASP A 22 -5.76 -13.23 -1.94
N LEU A 23 -5.18 -12.73 -0.84
CA LEU A 23 -4.45 -11.47 -0.80
C LEU A 23 -3.29 -11.45 -1.81
N ALA A 24 -2.47 -12.51 -1.84
CA ALA A 24 -1.34 -12.62 -2.76
C ALA A 24 -1.78 -12.73 -4.23
N VAL A 25 -2.87 -13.45 -4.49
CA VAL A 25 -3.48 -13.51 -5.83
C VAL A 25 -3.93 -12.12 -6.27
N ARG A 26 -4.71 -11.42 -5.43
CA ARG A 26 -5.21 -10.08 -5.74
C ARG A 26 -4.09 -9.05 -5.93
N MET A 27 -2.99 -9.17 -5.18
CA MET A 27 -1.79 -8.35 -5.39
C MET A 27 -1.22 -8.52 -6.80
N CYS A 28 -1.12 -9.76 -7.29
CA CYS A 28 -0.67 -10.04 -8.65
C CYS A 28 -1.70 -9.63 -9.72
N GLU A 29 -2.99 -9.75 -9.42
CA GLU A 29 -4.06 -9.35 -10.34
C GLU A 29 -4.17 -7.83 -10.46
N ALA A 30 -3.90 -7.07 -9.39
CA ALA A 30 -4.05 -5.61 -9.39
C ALA A 30 -3.03 -4.88 -10.26
N ILE A 31 -2.01 -5.55 -10.80
CA ILE A 31 -0.92 -4.92 -11.56
C ILE A 31 -0.96 -5.20 -13.08
N ASP A 32 -0.35 -4.29 -13.82
CA ASP A 32 -0.08 -4.39 -15.26
C ASP A 32 1.28 -5.09 -15.54
N PRO A 33 1.62 -5.39 -16.80
CA PRO A 33 2.91 -6.00 -17.14
C PRO A 33 4.16 -5.17 -16.74
N ASN A 34 3.99 -3.87 -16.51
CA ASN A 34 5.04 -2.97 -16.06
C ASN A 34 5.11 -2.86 -14.52
N LYS A 35 4.32 -3.67 -13.80
CA LYS A 35 4.18 -3.66 -12.33
C LYS A 35 3.56 -2.39 -11.75
N ASN A 36 2.85 -1.60 -12.56
CA ASN A 36 2.02 -0.51 -12.04
C ASN A 36 0.64 -1.04 -11.69
N ILE A 37 -0.09 -0.32 -10.84
CA ILE A 37 -1.50 -0.62 -10.58
C ILE A 37 -2.33 -0.45 -11.86
N ASP A 38 -3.01 -1.52 -12.29
CA ASP A 38 -4.05 -1.51 -13.32
C ASP A 38 -5.37 -1.07 -12.70
N ALA A 39 -5.78 0.17 -12.98
CA ALA A 39 -6.99 0.77 -12.43
C ALA A 39 -8.26 -0.06 -12.68
N LYS A 40 -8.38 -0.72 -13.83
CA LYS A 40 -9.58 -1.52 -14.16
C LYS A 40 -9.63 -2.78 -13.30
N LYS A 41 -8.49 -3.45 -13.15
CA LYS A 41 -8.39 -4.66 -12.31
C LYS A 41 -8.57 -4.33 -10.83
N LEU A 42 -7.98 -3.23 -10.35
CA LEU A 42 -8.18 -2.78 -8.97
C LEU A 42 -9.65 -2.40 -8.70
N SER A 43 -10.31 -1.73 -9.64
CA SER A 43 -11.75 -1.44 -9.54
C SER A 43 -12.60 -2.71 -9.45
N ALA A 44 -12.27 -3.74 -10.24
CA ALA A 44 -12.94 -5.04 -10.16
C ALA A 44 -12.73 -5.72 -8.80
N ILE A 45 -11.51 -5.67 -8.25
CA ILE A 45 -11.20 -6.18 -6.91
C ILE A 45 -12.02 -5.44 -5.84
N PHE A 46 -12.11 -4.11 -5.91
CA PHE A 46 -12.94 -3.35 -4.96
C PHE A 46 -14.43 -3.66 -5.10
N GLN A 47 -14.92 -3.86 -6.32
CA GLN A 47 -16.31 -4.25 -6.56
C GLN A 47 -16.63 -5.62 -5.94
N ASP A 48 -15.70 -6.59 -6.02
CA ASP A 48 -15.81 -7.87 -5.33
C ASP A 48 -15.84 -7.68 -3.81
N MET A 49 -14.94 -6.85 -3.28
CA MET A 49 -14.91 -6.49 -1.84
C MET A 49 -16.16 -5.76 -1.37
N CYS A 50 -17.04 -5.26 -2.24
CA CYS A 50 -18.34 -4.74 -1.85
C CYS A 50 -19.36 -5.84 -1.50
N GLN A 51 -19.17 -7.05 -2.01
CA GLN A 51 -20.08 -8.18 -1.78
C GLN A 51 -19.66 -9.05 -0.59
N CYS A 52 -18.35 -9.26 -0.41
CA CYS A 52 -17.81 -10.12 0.63
C CYS A 52 -16.58 -9.49 1.31
N ASP A 53 -16.21 -10.04 2.47
CA ASP A 53 -14.95 -9.68 3.13
C ASP A 53 -13.77 -10.18 2.28
N GLY A 54 -12.68 -9.41 2.32
CA GLY A 54 -11.51 -9.67 1.49
C GLY A 54 -10.48 -8.57 1.64
N ALA A 55 -9.32 -8.74 1.02
CA ALA A 55 -8.23 -7.76 1.11
C ALA A 55 -7.39 -7.72 -0.17
N VAL A 56 -6.71 -6.60 -0.39
CA VAL A 56 -5.71 -6.43 -1.45
C VAL A 56 -4.50 -5.69 -0.87
N ALA A 57 -3.30 -6.11 -1.26
CA ALA A 57 -2.06 -5.42 -0.96
C ALA A 57 -1.50 -4.83 -2.25
N LEU A 58 -1.03 -3.60 -2.18
CA LEU A 58 -0.54 -2.82 -3.30
C LEU A 58 0.88 -2.32 -3.01
N ASP A 59 1.77 -2.46 -4.00
CA ASP A 59 3.09 -1.85 -3.99
C ASP A 59 3.02 -0.49 -4.69
N ILE A 60 3.07 0.60 -3.92
CA ILE A 60 3.16 1.97 -4.42
C ILE A 60 4.64 2.30 -4.60
N SER A 61 5.24 1.68 -5.61
CA SER A 61 6.69 1.66 -5.83
C SER A 61 7.31 3.05 -5.94
N SER A 62 6.62 4.00 -6.58
CA SER A 62 7.06 5.40 -6.68
C SER A 62 6.99 6.18 -5.37
N GLN A 63 6.53 5.58 -4.27
CA GLN A 63 6.42 6.21 -2.94
C GLN A 63 7.02 5.34 -1.82
N ASN A 64 7.75 4.27 -2.12
CA ASN A 64 8.30 3.35 -1.11
C ASN A 64 7.24 2.90 -0.08
N SER A 65 5.99 2.72 -0.52
CA SER A 65 4.88 2.42 0.38
C SER A 65 4.14 1.17 -0.08
N GLY A 66 3.91 0.26 0.85
CA GLY A 66 2.87 -0.75 0.73
C GLY A 66 1.55 -0.16 1.20
N VAL A 67 0.45 -0.48 0.53
CA VAL A 67 -0.90 -0.16 1.00
C VAL A 67 -1.71 -1.45 1.07
N MET A 68 -2.21 -1.79 2.24
CA MET A 68 -3.13 -2.90 2.44
C MET A 68 -4.54 -2.36 2.66
N ILE A 69 -5.49 -2.86 1.87
CA ILE A 69 -6.91 -2.51 1.98
C ILE A 69 -7.63 -3.78 2.34
N SER A 70 -8.26 -3.83 3.51
CA SER A 70 -9.00 -5.00 3.98
C SER A 70 -10.40 -4.62 4.42
N ARG A 71 -11.39 -5.40 3.99
CA ARG A 71 -12.75 -5.29 4.49
C ARG A 71 -12.92 -6.28 5.63
N LYS A 72 -13.47 -5.79 6.74
CA LYS A 72 -13.91 -6.62 7.85
C LYS A 72 -15.19 -6.04 8.44
N ASP A 73 -16.22 -6.87 8.52
CA ASP A 73 -17.54 -6.50 9.05
C ASP A 73 -18.17 -5.31 8.29
N ARG A 74 -18.26 -4.15 8.95
CA ARG A 74 -18.87 -2.92 8.45
C ARG A 74 -17.85 -1.81 8.15
N SER A 75 -16.58 -2.18 8.04
CA SER A 75 -15.48 -1.24 7.83
C SER A 75 -14.50 -1.76 6.80
N VAL A 76 -13.89 -0.82 6.08
CA VAL A 76 -12.74 -1.06 5.22
C VAL A 76 -11.55 -0.34 5.85
N TYR A 77 -10.52 -1.10 6.19
CA TYR A 77 -9.27 -0.61 6.74
C TYR A 77 -8.30 -0.36 5.60
N ILE A 78 -7.68 0.82 5.59
CA ILE A 78 -6.63 1.16 4.65
C ILE A 78 -5.39 1.48 5.47
N GLU A 79 -4.34 0.70 5.28
CA GLU A 79 -3.13 0.69 6.09
C GLU A 79 -1.91 0.91 5.18
N ALA A 80 -1.10 1.92 5.47
CA ALA A 80 0.14 2.22 4.76
C ALA A 80 1.38 1.78 5.55
N PHE A 81 2.36 1.27 4.82
CA PHE A 81 3.61 0.72 5.35
C PHE A 81 4.79 1.24 4.54
N GLU A 82 5.75 1.90 5.16
CA GLU A 82 7.04 2.21 4.54
C GLU A 82 7.77 0.88 4.23
N LEU A 83 8.09 0.61 2.98
CA LEU A 83 8.68 -0.68 2.58
C LEU A 83 10.14 -0.78 3.01
N SER A 84 10.91 0.29 2.80
CA SER A 84 12.32 0.36 3.17
C SER A 84 12.67 1.66 3.88
N PRO A 85 13.50 1.61 4.95
CA PRO A 85 13.93 2.81 5.65
C PRO A 85 14.94 3.60 4.80
N GLN A 86 14.98 4.92 4.97
CA GLN A 86 16.02 5.77 4.36
C GLN A 86 17.42 5.42 4.88
N ASN A 87 18.43 5.52 4.01
CA ASN A 87 19.83 5.21 4.32
C ASN A 87 20.33 6.02 5.52
N LYS A 88 19.97 7.30 5.60
CA LYS A 88 20.35 8.16 6.73
C LYS A 88 19.92 7.58 8.07
N VAL A 89 18.66 7.13 8.18
CA VAL A 89 18.10 6.56 9.41
C VAL A 89 18.81 5.26 9.78
N VAL A 90 19.17 4.45 8.79
CA VAL A 90 19.96 3.23 9.00
C VAL A 90 21.36 3.56 9.53
N MET A 91 22.06 4.51 8.89
CA MET A 91 23.44 4.87 9.22
C MET A 91 23.57 5.62 10.55
N GLU A 92 22.56 6.38 10.96
CA GLU A 92 22.52 7.12 12.22
C GLU A 92 22.05 6.26 13.41
N SER A 93 21.51 5.06 13.16
CA SER A 93 21.03 4.20 14.24
C SER A 93 22.20 3.64 15.06
N PRO A 94 22.30 3.95 16.37
CA PRO A 94 23.38 3.45 17.22
C PRO A 94 23.25 1.95 17.56
N GLY A 95 22.24 1.27 17.00
CA GLY A 95 21.92 -0.12 17.30
C GLY A 95 20.81 -0.66 16.39
N ARG A 96 19.88 -1.43 16.96
CA ARG A 96 18.78 -2.02 16.18
C ARG A 96 17.81 -0.94 15.70
N LEU A 97 17.59 -0.88 14.39
CA LEU A 97 16.55 -0.05 13.79
C LEU A 97 15.17 -0.47 14.32
N ARG A 98 14.42 0.49 14.86
CA ARG A 98 13.02 0.30 15.28
C ARG A 98 12.13 0.93 14.23
N ARG A 99 11.14 0.17 13.75
CA ARG A 99 10.11 0.61 12.82
C ARG A 99 8.74 0.30 13.43
N GLN A 100 7.75 1.13 13.14
CA GLN A 100 6.38 0.94 13.56
C GLN A 100 5.56 0.60 12.32
N PHE A 101 4.61 -0.33 12.45
CA PHE A 101 3.74 -0.73 11.35
C PHE A 101 2.31 -0.96 11.85
N PRO A 102 1.29 -0.58 11.07
CA PRO A 102 1.39 0.32 9.92
C PRO A 102 1.85 1.73 10.36
N ASP A 103 2.38 2.53 9.43
CA ASP A 103 2.72 3.93 9.70
C ASP A 103 1.45 4.77 9.88
N VAL A 104 0.45 4.48 9.05
CA VAL A 104 -0.88 5.11 9.10
C VAL A 104 -1.94 4.06 8.81
N ALA A 105 -3.03 4.10 9.57
CA ALA A 105 -4.20 3.28 9.35
C ALA A 105 -5.47 4.12 9.48
N VAL A 106 -6.39 3.95 8.53
CA VAL A 106 -7.71 4.61 8.55
C VAL A 106 -8.80 3.58 8.37
N ALA A 107 -9.93 3.78 9.07
CA ALA A 107 -11.11 2.94 8.95
C ALA A 107 -12.20 3.73 8.22
N VAL A 108 -12.62 3.22 7.07
CA VAL A 108 -13.70 3.79 6.24
C VAL A 108 -14.98 3.01 6.52
N PRO A 109 -16.11 3.66 6.83
CA PRO A 109 -17.39 2.96 6.94
C PRO A 109 -17.74 2.25 5.63
N LEU A 110 -18.24 1.02 5.69
CA LEU A 110 -18.59 0.24 4.50
C LEU A 110 -19.56 1.01 3.59
N GLY A 111 -20.50 1.78 4.15
CA GLY A 111 -21.40 2.64 3.37
C GLY A 111 -20.68 3.64 2.46
N LYS A 112 -19.56 4.23 2.92
CA LYS A 112 -18.72 5.13 2.11
C LYS A 112 -17.92 4.36 1.06
N PHE A 113 -17.44 3.16 1.39
CA PHE A 113 -16.76 2.29 0.41
C PHE A 113 -17.72 1.72 -0.66
N LEU A 114 -19.01 1.59 -0.35
CA LEU A 114 -20.03 1.18 -1.32
C LEU A 114 -20.34 2.28 -2.35
N ASP A 115 -20.02 3.54 -2.05
CA ASP A 115 -20.13 4.64 -3.01
C ASP A 115 -19.15 4.47 -4.17
N ASN A 116 -19.67 4.54 -5.39
CA ASN A 116 -18.86 4.32 -6.59
C ASN A 116 -17.85 5.45 -6.82
N GLY A 117 -18.23 6.70 -6.55
CA GLY A 117 -17.35 7.86 -6.73
C GLY A 117 -16.15 7.81 -5.77
N PHE A 118 -16.38 7.39 -4.53
CA PHE A 118 -15.31 7.14 -3.56
C PHE A 118 -14.34 6.07 -4.06
N ARG A 119 -14.83 4.92 -4.54
CA ARG A 119 -13.96 3.85 -5.08
C ARG A 119 -13.20 4.30 -6.31
N GLU A 120 -13.83 5.01 -7.24
CA GLU A 120 -13.19 5.54 -8.45
C GLU A 120 -12.06 6.51 -8.10
N ASN A 121 -12.28 7.42 -7.14
CA ASN A 121 -11.26 8.33 -6.64
C ASN A 121 -10.11 7.58 -5.94
N LEU A 122 -10.45 6.58 -5.12
CA LEU A 122 -9.47 5.73 -4.45
C LEU A 122 -8.57 5.00 -5.45
N VAL A 123 -9.16 4.35 -6.45
CA VAL A 123 -8.43 3.68 -7.53
C VAL A 123 -7.55 4.67 -8.29
N HIS A 124 -8.12 5.79 -8.72
CA HIS A 124 -7.41 6.83 -9.46
C HIS A 124 -6.19 7.31 -8.68
N THR A 125 -6.37 7.67 -7.41
CA THR A 125 -5.29 8.20 -6.58
C THR A 125 -4.17 7.17 -6.35
N LEU A 126 -4.52 5.92 -6.02
CA LEU A 126 -3.52 4.86 -5.83
C LEU A 126 -2.74 4.57 -7.13
N SER A 127 -3.43 4.51 -8.27
CA SER A 127 -2.79 4.36 -9.58
C SER A 127 -1.87 5.54 -9.92
N THR A 128 -2.29 6.77 -9.63
CA THR A 128 -1.46 7.96 -9.84
C THR A 128 -0.23 7.95 -8.95
N LEU A 129 -0.38 7.70 -7.64
CA LEU A 129 0.75 7.63 -6.70
C LEU A 129 1.72 6.49 -7.03
N CYS A 130 1.24 5.39 -7.61
CA CYS A 130 2.10 4.30 -8.05
C CYS A 130 2.98 4.70 -9.25
N GLN A 131 2.46 5.52 -10.16
CA GLN A 131 3.14 5.89 -11.42
C GLN A 131 3.94 7.19 -11.33
N GLN A 132 3.56 8.11 -10.45
CA GLN A 132 4.14 9.44 -10.37
C GLN A 132 5.05 9.58 -9.16
N LEU A 133 6.27 10.07 -9.43
CA LEU A 133 7.14 10.63 -8.39
C LEU A 133 6.52 11.93 -7.90
N ALA A 134 5.99 11.91 -6.68
CA ALA A 134 5.47 13.11 -6.07
C ALA A 134 6.62 14.07 -5.71
N PRO A 135 6.51 15.38 -6.02
CA PRO A 135 7.55 16.36 -5.72
C PRO A 135 7.97 16.34 -4.24
N GLY A 136 9.27 16.46 -3.96
CA GLY A 136 9.78 16.56 -2.59
C GLY A 136 9.95 15.23 -1.83
N THR A 137 9.64 14.08 -2.45
CA THR A 137 9.84 12.74 -1.85
C THR A 137 11.26 12.21 -1.91
N ARG A 138 12.12 12.86 -2.71
CA ARG A 138 13.52 12.48 -2.84
C ARG A 138 14.34 13.16 -1.74
N PRO A 139 15.07 12.39 -0.91
CA PRO A 139 16.03 12.96 0.02
C PRO A 139 17.05 13.81 -0.75
N ARG A 140 17.28 15.05 -0.28
CA ARG A 140 18.28 15.94 -0.87
C ARG A 140 19.55 15.91 -0.05
N VAL A 141 20.69 15.70 -0.71
CA VAL A 141 22.01 15.86 -0.12
C VAL A 141 22.68 17.13 -0.60
N LYS A 142 23.41 17.77 0.31
CA LYS A 142 24.33 18.84 -0.07
C LYS A 142 25.62 18.23 -0.60
N LYS A 143 25.91 18.44 -1.88
CA LYS A 143 27.21 18.18 -2.50
C LYS A 143 27.77 19.50 -3.01
N ALA A 144 29.02 19.80 -2.70
CA ALA A 144 29.73 21.00 -3.17
C ALA A 144 28.99 22.35 -2.93
N GLY A 145 28.16 22.44 -1.87
CA GLY A 145 27.42 23.66 -1.52
C GLY A 145 26.02 23.79 -2.14
N GLU A 146 25.68 22.95 -3.12
CA GLU A 146 24.35 22.88 -3.73
C GLU A 146 23.57 21.65 -3.24
N ALA A 147 22.24 21.76 -3.18
CA ALA A 147 21.36 20.66 -2.81
C ALA A 147 20.99 19.87 -4.05
N HIS A 148 21.40 18.60 -4.11
CA HIS A 148 21.07 17.68 -5.20
C HIS A 148 20.16 16.59 -4.65
N ASP A 149 19.23 16.10 -5.47
CA ASP A 149 18.45 14.89 -5.15
C ASP A 149 19.42 13.69 -5.04
N GLU A 150 19.37 12.94 -3.93
CA GLU A 150 20.14 11.70 -3.81
C GLU A 150 19.37 10.58 -4.53
N GLU A 151 19.73 10.32 -5.80
CA GLU A 151 19.13 9.23 -6.59
C GLU A 151 19.26 7.82 -5.99
N ARG A 152 20.07 7.65 -4.94
CA ARG A 152 20.40 6.37 -4.30
C ARG A 152 19.72 6.15 -2.94
N ASP A 153 18.94 7.10 -2.46
CA ASP A 153 18.21 6.96 -1.19
C ASP A 153 16.73 6.69 -1.45
N THR A 154 16.08 6.07 -0.47
CA THR A 154 14.71 5.63 -0.56
C THR A 154 13.75 6.83 -0.52
N LEU A 155 12.66 6.78 -1.30
CA LEU A 155 11.62 7.81 -1.32
C LEU A 155 10.87 7.87 0.02
N ASP A 156 10.50 9.08 0.42
CA ASP A 156 9.63 9.33 1.57
C ASP A 156 8.17 8.98 1.21
N PRO A 157 7.46 8.14 2.00
CA PRO A 157 6.07 7.76 1.75
C PRO A 157 5.05 8.89 2.03
N MET A 158 5.52 10.09 2.38
CA MET A 158 4.72 11.24 2.82
C MET A 158 3.39 11.42 2.07
N TRP A 159 3.35 11.31 0.74
CA TRP A 159 2.11 11.54 -0.01
C TRP A 159 1.08 10.43 0.14
N VAL A 160 1.49 9.18 0.34
CA VAL A 160 0.57 8.08 0.66
C VAL A 160 -0.01 8.31 2.05
N THR A 161 0.84 8.69 3.01
CA THR A 161 0.39 8.95 4.39
C THR A 161 -0.47 10.22 4.51
N GLU A 162 -0.12 11.32 3.83
CA GLU A 162 -0.91 12.56 3.84
C GLU A 162 -2.23 12.39 3.10
N TRP A 163 -2.26 11.67 1.97
CA TRP A 163 -3.50 11.40 1.25
C TRP A 163 -4.46 10.54 2.10
N LEU A 164 -3.95 9.56 2.86
CA LEU A 164 -4.78 8.79 3.79
C LEU A 164 -5.40 9.68 4.87
N TYR A 165 -4.64 10.60 5.46
CA TYR A 165 -5.15 11.51 6.49
C TYR A 165 -6.10 12.59 5.94
N SER A 166 -5.80 13.19 4.78
CA SER A 166 -6.53 14.35 4.27
C SER A 166 -7.59 13.99 3.22
N GLY A 167 -7.30 13.07 2.30
CA GLY A 167 -8.20 12.69 1.21
C GLY A 167 -9.26 11.67 1.63
N VAL A 168 -8.88 10.66 2.41
CA VAL A 168 -9.81 9.58 2.82
C VAL A 168 -10.68 10.00 4.01
N LEU A 169 -10.09 10.67 5.01
CA LEU A 169 -10.80 11.13 6.21
C LEU A 169 -11.37 12.55 6.08
N GLY A 170 -10.76 13.45 5.29
CA GLY A 170 -11.12 14.87 5.24
C GLY A 170 -12.38 15.23 4.43
N HIS A 171 -13.07 14.26 3.82
CA HIS A 171 -14.33 14.52 3.11
C HIS A 171 -15.57 14.53 4.04
N GLU A 172 -15.38 14.80 5.33
CA GLU A 172 -16.41 15.17 6.29
C GLU A 172 -16.37 16.69 6.50
N SER A 173 -16.96 17.47 5.59
CA SER A 173 -17.34 18.87 5.77
C SER A 173 -18.44 19.24 4.80
#